data_AF-A0A3M2EYT2-F1
#
_entry.id   AF-A0A3M2EYT2-F1
#
_cell.length_a   1.000
_cell.length_b   1.000
_cell.length_c   1.000
_cell.angle_alpha   90.00
_cell.angle_beta   90.00
_cell.angle_gamma   90.00
#
_symmetry.space_group_name_H-M   'P 1'
#
loop_
_entity.id
_entity.type
_entity.pdbx_description
1 polymer ?
#
loop_
_entity_poly.entity_id
_entity_poly.type
_entity_poly.pdbx_seq_one_letter_code
_entity_poly.pdbx_strand_id
1 'polypeptide(L)'
;MPAKLIARSSEGARFLLLQTRGHFLFVLALWAMLYLIGLGYHLFVWSTGALTSPLLEVVYNAIVLFDYALLWLLIASLVERHRAAPTKAFWHTVLIGLLLLGAGLLIARVGRVTNIVDNPTIDLLGFEYETGVPLTPVTVLKMNLLSLMQVGFAFLLLARFRHLVLFKRTRRSQR
;
A
#
# COMPACT_ATOMS: atom_id res chain seq x y z
N MET A 1 15.99 27.39 -24.11
CA MET A 1 15.14 26.68 -23.12
C MET A 1 15.53 25.19 -23.02
N PRO A 2 16.52 24.79 -22.18
CA PRO A 2 16.96 23.39 -22.09
C PRO A 2 16.41 22.59 -20.88
N ALA A 3 15.82 23.23 -19.87
CA ALA A 3 15.40 22.55 -18.63
C ALA A 3 14.27 21.52 -18.81
N LYS A 4 13.49 21.61 -19.89
CA LYS A 4 12.29 20.78 -20.11
C LYS A 4 12.59 19.39 -20.70
N LEU A 5 13.76 19.22 -21.32
CA LEU A 5 14.21 17.93 -21.85
C LEU A 5 14.87 17.05 -20.78
N ILE A 6 15.52 17.65 -19.78
CA ILE A 6 16.22 16.92 -18.72
C ILE A 6 15.24 16.29 -17.71
N ALA A 7 14.15 16.98 -17.38
CA ALA A 7 13.13 16.44 -16.47
C ALA A 7 12.39 15.21 -17.03
N ARG A 8 12.33 15.06 -18.36
CA ARG A 8 11.71 13.90 -19.01
C ARG A 8 12.63 12.67 -19.02
N SER A 9 13.95 12.87 -18.98
CA SER A 9 14.92 11.78 -18.96
C SER A 9 15.14 11.22 -17.55
N SER A 10 15.10 12.03 -16.49
CA SER A 10 15.40 11.56 -15.13
C SER A 10 14.29 10.68 -14.54
N GLU A 11 13.01 11.03 -14.71
CA GLU A 11 11.90 10.19 -14.26
C GLU A 11 11.74 8.94 -15.12
N GLY A 12 11.90 9.07 -16.45
CA GLY A 12 11.92 7.93 -17.36
C GLY A 12 13.06 6.96 -17.04
N ALA A 13 14.26 7.46 -16.76
CA ALA A 13 15.43 6.67 -16.39
C ALA A 13 15.22 5.86 -15.10
N ARG A 14 14.52 6.43 -14.10
CA ARG A 14 14.19 5.70 -12.86
C ARG A 14 13.28 4.50 -13.11
N PHE A 15 12.32 4.61 -14.04
CA PHE A 15 11.48 3.48 -14.45
C PHE A 15 12.20 2.51 -15.39
N LEU A 16 13.18 2.98 -16.17
CA LEU A 16 14.01 2.15 -17.05
C LEU A 16 14.99 1.25 -16.25
N LEU A 17 15.47 1.67 -15.08
CA LEU A 17 16.30 0.80 -14.21
C LEU A 17 15.56 -0.47 -13.77
N LEU A 18 14.26 -0.35 -13.54
CA LEU A 18 13.37 -1.47 -13.21
C LEU A 18 12.87 -2.21 -14.45
N GLN A 19 13.40 -1.99 -15.66
CA GLN A 19 12.93 -2.64 -16.90
C GLN A 19 13.41 -4.09 -17.03
N THR A 20 14.58 -4.40 -16.47
CA THR A 20 15.09 -5.77 -16.43
C THR A 20 14.38 -6.59 -15.35
N ARG A 21 14.15 -7.89 -15.62
CA ARG A 21 13.45 -8.77 -14.66
C ARG A 21 14.20 -8.87 -13.33
N GLY A 22 15.54 -8.89 -13.36
CA GLY A 22 16.39 -9.01 -12.17
C GLY A 22 16.22 -7.84 -11.19
N HIS A 23 16.28 -6.60 -11.68
CA HIS A 23 16.10 -5.42 -10.81
C HIS A 23 14.68 -5.36 -10.22
N PHE A 24 13.66 -5.73 -11.00
CA PHE A 24 12.29 -5.80 -10.50
C PHE A 24 12.15 -6.83 -9.37
N LEU A 25 12.70 -8.02 -9.55
CA LEU A 25 12.66 -9.07 -8.52
C LEU A 25 13.44 -8.68 -7.28
N PHE A 26 14.59 -8.01 -7.43
CA PHE A 26 15.36 -7.50 -6.30
C PHE A 26 14.56 -6.48 -5.49
N VAL A 27 13.95 -5.50 -6.16
CA VAL A 27 13.13 -4.48 -5.47
C VAL A 27 11.89 -5.11 -4.83
N LEU A 28 11.28 -6.12 -5.47
CA LEU A 28 10.18 -6.88 -4.90
C LEU A 28 10.61 -7.64 -3.63
N ALA A 29 11.77 -8.29 -3.66
CA ALA A 29 12.31 -9.01 -2.51
C ALA A 29 12.65 -8.05 -1.36
N LEU A 30 13.27 -6.91 -1.67
CA LEU A 30 13.59 -5.88 -0.68
C LEU A 30 12.32 -5.31 -0.04
N TRP A 31 11.31 -4.96 -0.85
CA TRP A 31 10.01 -4.52 -0.36
C TRP A 31 9.36 -5.58 0.54
N ALA A 32 9.32 -6.84 0.10
CA ALA A 32 8.72 -7.92 0.90
C ALA A 32 9.44 -8.11 2.24
N MET A 33 10.78 -8.02 2.26
CA MET A 33 11.57 -8.10 3.49
C MET A 33 11.25 -6.95 4.45
N LEU A 34 11.20 -5.71 3.96
CA LEU A 34 10.89 -4.54 4.80
C LEU A 34 9.45 -4.57 5.32
N TYR A 35 8.49 -5.00 4.49
CA TYR A 35 7.12 -5.22 4.92
C TYR A 35 7.02 -6.24 6.06
N LEU A 36 7.73 -7.38 5.95
CA LEU A 36 7.77 -8.40 7.02
C LEU A 36 8.43 -7.87 8.31
N ILE A 37 9.47 -7.05 8.20
CA ILE A 37 10.07 -6.37 9.35
C ILE A 37 9.04 -5.45 10.02
N GLY A 38 8.28 -4.68 9.24
CA GLY A 38 7.22 -3.81 9.77
C GLY A 38 6.07 -4.57 10.41
N LEU A 39 5.67 -5.70 9.82
CA LEU A 39 4.69 -6.60 10.43
C LEU A 39 5.21 -7.15 11.76
N GLY A 40 6.48 -7.58 11.81
CA GLY A 40 7.13 -8.03 13.03
C GLY A 40 7.18 -6.94 14.11
N TYR A 41 7.47 -5.69 13.72
CA TYR A 41 7.41 -4.55 14.63
C TYR A 41 6.01 -4.31 15.19
N HIS A 42 4.97 -4.31 14.34
CA HIS A 42 3.59 -4.17 14.79
C HIS A 42 3.15 -5.30 15.74
N LEU A 43 3.57 -6.54 15.46
CA LEU A 43 3.31 -7.68 16.35
C LEU A 43 4.06 -7.55 17.68
N PHE A 44 5.31 -7.09 17.65
CA PHE A 44 6.11 -6.84 18.83
C PHE A 44 5.46 -5.78 19.73
N VAL A 45 5.11 -4.62 19.17
CA VAL A 45 4.44 -3.53 19.91
C VAL A 45 3.11 -3.99 20.49
N TRP A 46 2.29 -4.70 19.69
CA TRP A 46 1.04 -5.27 20.16
C TRP A 46 1.24 -6.28 21.31
N SER A 47 2.23 -7.17 21.19
CA SER A 47 2.48 -8.24 22.19
C SER A 47 3.04 -7.72 23.52
N THR A 48 3.83 -6.64 23.47
CA THR A 48 4.52 -6.09 24.64
C THR A 48 3.72 -4.98 25.33
N GLY A 49 2.81 -4.32 24.59
CA GLY A 49 2.09 -3.13 25.08
C GLY A 49 3.01 -1.96 25.46
N ALA A 50 4.31 -2.05 25.14
CA ALA A 50 5.31 -1.11 25.57
C ALA A 50 5.37 0.09 24.63
N LEU A 51 5.44 1.29 25.20
CA LEU A 51 5.80 2.50 24.46
C LEU A 51 7.23 2.33 23.93
N THR A 52 7.36 2.27 22.61
CA THR A 52 8.66 2.22 21.95
C THR A 52 9.41 3.52 22.16
N SER A 53 10.75 3.46 22.23
CA SER A 53 11.54 4.68 22.37
C SER A 53 11.32 5.61 21.16
N PRO A 54 11.33 6.94 21.35
CA PRO A 54 11.09 7.89 20.25
C PRO A 54 12.07 7.72 19.08
N LEU A 55 13.33 7.36 19.38
CA LEU A 55 14.34 7.09 18.37
C LEU A 55 13.97 5.86 17.51
N LEU A 56 13.51 4.79 18.14
CA LEU A 56 13.10 3.58 17.43
C LEU A 56 11.87 3.86 16.54
N GLU A 57 10.94 4.68 17.02
CA GLU A 57 9.77 5.09 16.25
C GLU A 57 10.15 5.92 15.01
N VAL A 58 11.10 6.85 15.12
CA VAL A 58 11.60 7.62 13.98
C VAL A 58 12.28 6.72 12.95
N VAL A 59 13.13 5.79 13.39
CA VAL A 59 13.80 4.82 12.51
C VAL A 59 12.76 3.94 11.81
N TYR A 60 11.77 3.47 12.55
CA TYR A 60 10.67 2.68 12.01
C TYR A 60 9.89 3.46 10.96
N ASN A 61 9.50 4.70 11.23
CA ASN A 61 8.79 5.56 10.28
C ASN A 61 9.61 5.82 9.00
N ALA A 62 10.93 5.96 9.11
CA ALA A 62 11.80 6.08 7.94
C ALA A 62 11.82 4.78 7.10
N ILE A 63 11.85 3.61 7.76
CA ILE A 63 11.77 2.30 7.10
C ILE A 63 10.43 2.16 6.38
N VAL A 64 9.32 2.48 7.04
CA VAL A 64 7.97 2.42 6.46
C VAL A 64 7.83 3.35 5.26
N LEU A 65 8.35 4.59 5.36
CA LEU A 65 8.33 5.53 4.24
C LEU A 65 9.13 4.98 3.04
N PHE A 66 10.30 4.39 3.30
CA PHE A 66 11.12 3.77 2.28
C PHE A 66 10.42 2.55 1.66
N ASP A 67 9.77 1.71 2.46
CA ASP A 67 8.98 0.57 2.01
C ASP A 67 7.86 1.01 1.04
N TYR A 68 7.10 2.04 1.41
CA TYR A 68 6.08 2.62 0.54
C TYR A 68 6.66 3.21 -0.75
N ALA A 69 7.85 3.79 -0.71
CA ALA A 69 8.52 4.27 -1.92
C ALA A 69 8.88 3.11 -2.87
N LEU A 70 9.32 1.96 -2.34
CA LEU A 70 9.56 0.75 -3.14
C LEU A 70 8.26 0.20 -3.73
N LEU A 71 7.19 0.13 -2.94
CA LEU A 71 5.87 -0.29 -3.41
C LEU A 71 5.37 0.58 -4.55
N TRP A 72 5.52 1.90 -4.42
CA TRP A 72 5.21 2.86 -5.49
C TRP A 72 6.00 2.56 -6.77
N LEU A 73 7.31 2.34 -6.65
CA LEU A 73 8.17 2.02 -7.80
C LEU A 73 7.73 0.72 -8.50
N LEU A 74 7.40 -0.32 -7.73
CA LEU A 74 6.90 -1.58 -8.26
C LEU A 74 5.59 -1.37 -9.04
N ILE A 75 4.59 -0.73 -8.43
CA ILE A 75 3.28 -0.50 -9.06
C ILE A 75 3.43 0.38 -10.31
N ALA A 76 4.16 1.48 -10.20
CA ALA A 76 4.36 2.39 -11.32
C ALA A 76 5.10 1.69 -12.47
N SER A 77 6.12 0.88 -12.19
CA SER A 77 6.81 0.10 -13.23
C SER A 77 5.91 -0.95 -13.90
N LEU A 78 5.01 -1.59 -13.15
CA LEU A 78 4.04 -2.54 -13.68
C LEU A 78 3.03 -1.87 -14.62
N VAL A 79 2.51 -0.71 -14.22
CA VAL A 79 1.58 0.10 -15.03
C VAL A 79 2.25 0.59 -16.30
N GLU A 80 3.51 1.02 -16.20
CA GLU A 80 4.33 1.51 -17.31
C GLU A 80 4.65 0.41 -18.34
N ARG A 81 4.97 -0.81 -17.86
CA ARG A 81 5.18 -1.99 -18.72
C ARG A 81 3.90 -2.42 -19.45
N HIS A 82 2.73 -2.28 -18.80
CA HIS A 82 1.43 -2.70 -19.32
C HIS A 82 0.53 -1.51 -19.69
N ARG A 83 1.02 -0.66 -20.60
CA ARG A 83 0.23 0.44 -21.18
C ARG A 83 -0.96 -0.12 -21.96
N ALA A 84 -2.13 -0.11 -21.33
CA ALA A 84 -3.40 -0.47 -21.95
C ALA A 84 -4.08 0.77 -22.53
N ALA A 85 -4.97 0.56 -23.52
CA ALA A 85 -5.86 1.62 -24.00
C ALA A 85 -6.68 2.22 -22.84
N PRO A 86 -6.99 3.54 -22.84
CA PRO A 86 -7.61 4.22 -21.70
C PRO A 86 -8.89 3.55 -21.19
N THR A 87 -9.77 3.13 -22.10
CA THR A 87 -11.02 2.42 -21.76
C THR A 87 -10.76 1.09 -21.08
N LYS A 88 -9.78 0.32 -21.58
CA LYS A 88 -9.38 -0.96 -20.97
C LYS A 88 -8.78 -0.72 -19.58
N ALA A 89 -7.90 0.28 -19.44
CA ALA A 89 -7.30 0.63 -18.15
C ALA A 89 -8.34 1.05 -17.11
N PHE A 90 -9.36 1.82 -17.51
CA PHE A 90 -10.47 2.20 -16.63
C PHE A 90 -11.20 0.96 -16.09
N TRP A 91 -11.68 0.08 -16.96
CA TRP A 91 -12.41 -1.12 -16.56
C TRP A 91 -11.58 -2.08 -15.70
N HIS A 92 -10.29 -2.25 -16.00
CA HIS A 92 -9.40 -3.06 -15.15
C HIS A 92 -9.26 -2.44 -13.76
N THR A 93 -9.14 -1.12 -13.67
CA THR A 93 -9.00 -0.42 -12.38
C THR A 93 -10.28 -0.52 -11.55
N VAL A 94 -11.46 -0.38 -12.19
CA VAL A 94 -12.76 -0.58 -11.54
C VAL A 94 -12.90 -2.02 -11.03
N LEU A 95 -12.57 -3.02 -11.85
CA LEU A 95 -12.64 -4.42 -11.47
C LEU A 95 -11.70 -4.73 -10.29
N ILE A 96 -10.45 -4.24 -10.33
CA ILE A 96 -9.51 -4.37 -9.21
C ILE A 96 -10.07 -3.69 -7.96
N GLY A 97 -10.64 -2.49 -8.07
CA GLY A 97 -11.25 -1.78 -6.94
C GLY A 97 -12.40 -2.57 -6.30
N LEU A 98 -13.29 -3.13 -7.12
CA LEU A 98 -14.39 -3.98 -6.63
C LEU A 98 -13.88 -5.25 -5.96
N LEU A 99 -12.86 -5.90 -6.52
CA LEU A 99 -12.23 -7.08 -5.92
C LEU A 99 -11.58 -6.74 -4.57
N LEU A 100 -10.84 -5.63 -4.49
CA LEU A 100 -10.22 -5.19 -3.24
C LEU A 100 -11.25 -4.80 -2.19
N LEU A 101 -12.36 -4.16 -2.59
CA LEU A 101 -13.45 -3.85 -1.68
C LEU A 101 -14.11 -5.13 -1.15
N GLY A 102 -14.41 -6.09 -2.03
CA GLY A 102 -14.96 -7.39 -1.64
C GLY A 102 -14.03 -8.16 -0.70
N ALA A 103 -12.74 -8.24 -1.04
CA ALA A 103 -11.74 -8.87 -0.20
C ALA A 103 -11.58 -8.14 1.16
N GLY A 104 -11.60 -6.80 1.17
CA GLY A 104 -11.56 -6.01 2.40
C GLY A 104 -12.75 -6.28 3.32
N LEU A 105 -13.96 -6.38 2.75
CA LEU A 105 -15.16 -6.75 3.50
C LEU A 105 -15.06 -8.18 4.07
N LEU A 106 -14.49 -9.13 3.33
CA LEU A 106 -14.26 -10.48 3.84
C LEU A 106 -13.26 -10.49 4.99
N ILE A 107 -12.11 -9.82 4.83
CA ILE A 107 -11.07 -9.70 5.86
C ILE A 107 -11.64 -9.07 7.14
N ALA A 108 -12.48 -8.04 7.00
CA ALA A 108 -13.15 -7.39 8.13
C ALA A 108 -14.15 -8.30 8.84
N ARG A 109 -14.73 -9.29 8.15
CA ARG A 109 -15.70 -10.25 8.74
C ARG A 109 -15.05 -11.45 9.41
N VAL A 110 -13.83 -11.83 9.03
CA VAL A 110 -13.09 -12.92 9.69
C VAL A 110 -12.97 -12.60 11.18
N GLY A 111 -13.31 -13.51 12.09
CA GLY A 111 -13.12 -13.33 13.53
C GLY A 111 -14.00 -12.27 14.22
N ARG A 112 -15.09 -11.80 13.58
CA ARG A 112 -16.08 -10.94 14.24
C ARG A 112 -16.87 -11.79 15.25
N VAL A 113 -16.76 -11.48 16.54
CA VAL A 113 -17.59 -12.09 17.59
C VAL A 113 -18.96 -11.43 17.52
N THR A 114 -20.01 -12.18 17.18
CA THR A 114 -21.38 -11.66 17.03
C THR A 114 -22.22 -11.75 18.30
N ASN A 115 -21.69 -12.31 19.39
CA ASN A 115 -22.42 -12.56 20.64
C ASN A 115 -21.73 -11.84 21.81
N ILE A 116 -21.88 -10.52 21.90
CA ILE A 116 -21.41 -9.70 23.04
C ILE A 116 -22.64 -9.23 23.82
N VAL A 117 -23.39 -10.16 24.41
CA VAL A 117 -24.53 -9.81 25.28
C VAL A 117 -24.28 -10.17 26.75
N ASP A 118 -23.34 -11.05 27.09
CA ASP A 118 -23.40 -11.70 28.42
C ASP A 118 -22.17 -11.60 29.33
N ASN A 119 -21.22 -10.66 29.19
CA ASN A 119 -20.20 -10.52 30.24
C ASN A 119 -19.55 -9.13 30.42
N PRO A 120 -19.89 -8.37 31.48
CA PRO A 120 -19.38 -7.03 31.73
C PRO A 120 -18.06 -6.97 32.53
N THR A 121 -17.37 -8.09 32.77
CA THR A 121 -16.21 -8.17 33.68
C THR A 121 -14.87 -8.53 33.02
N ILE A 122 -14.76 -8.48 31.69
CA ILE A 122 -13.48 -8.73 31.03
C ILE A 122 -12.66 -7.44 30.97
N ASP A 123 -11.63 -7.41 31.81
CA ASP A 123 -10.68 -6.32 32.01
C ASP A 123 -9.98 -5.87 30.71
N LEU A 124 -9.81 -4.56 30.60
CA LEU A 124 -9.62 -3.76 29.38
C LEU A 124 -8.17 -3.70 28.88
N LEU A 125 -7.51 -4.85 28.73
CA LEU A 125 -6.20 -4.96 28.07
C LEU A 125 -6.29 -6.04 26.99
N GLY A 126 -6.66 -5.61 25.79
CA GLY A 126 -6.72 -6.49 24.63
C GLY A 126 -8.11 -6.65 24.02
N PHE A 127 -9.00 -5.65 24.13
CA PHE A 127 -10.26 -5.59 23.40
C PHE A 127 -10.43 -4.23 22.73
N GLU A 128 -10.96 -4.21 21.51
CA GLU A 128 -11.27 -2.98 20.77
C GLU A 128 -12.58 -2.38 21.32
N TYR A 129 -12.51 -1.16 21.87
CA TYR A 129 -13.59 -0.53 22.65
C TYR A 129 -14.92 -0.40 21.90
N GLU A 130 -14.88 -0.22 20.58
CA GLU A 130 -16.08 -0.07 19.76
C GLU A 130 -16.71 -1.41 19.34
N THR A 131 -15.93 -2.49 19.33
CA THR A 131 -16.36 -3.78 18.75
C THR A 131 -16.39 -4.92 19.75
N GLY A 132 -15.78 -4.76 20.94
CA GLY A 132 -15.66 -5.79 21.97
C GLY A 132 -14.97 -7.06 21.48
N VAL A 133 -14.19 -6.98 20.39
CA VAL A 133 -13.42 -8.09 19.85
C VAL A 133 -12.05 -8.11 20.55
N PRO A 134 -11.53 -9.28 20.97
CA PRO A 134 -10.19 -9.35 21.50
C PRO A 134 -9.20 -8.88 20.42
N LEU A 135 -8.37 -7.89 20.75
CA LEU A 135 -7.17 -7.46 20.02
C LEU A 135 -6.24 -8.66 19.95
N THR A 136 -6.48 -9.54 19.00
CA THR A 136 -5.72 -10.75 18.72
C THR A 136 -4.60 -10.41 17.73
N PRO A 137 -3.55 -11.25 17.60
CA PRO A 137 -2.53 -11.05 16.56
C PRO A 137 -3.15 -11.06 15.14
N VAL A 138 -4.32 -11.70 15.01
CA VAL A 138 -5.16 -11.68 13.82
C VAL A 138 -5.61 -10.25 13.47
N THR A 139 -5.94 -9.40 14.46
CA THR A 139 -6.32 -8.00 14.22
C THR A 139 -5.16 -7.20 13.64
N VAL A 140 -3.94 -7.37 14.17
CA VAL A 140 -2.72 -6.74 13.62
C VAL A 140 -2.51 -7.15 12.16
N LEU A 141 -2.63 -8.45 11.86
CA LEU A 141 -2.48 -8.96 10.51
C LEU A 141 -3.54 -8.38 9.54
N LYS A 142 -4.82 -8.32 9.97
CA LYS A 142 -5.90 -7.73 9.17
C LYS A 142 -5.64 -6.28 8.85
N MET A 143 -5.26 -5.47 9.84
CA MET A 143 -4.99 -4.04 9.65
C MET A 143 -3.84 -3.82 8.68
N ASN A 144 -2.76 -4.61 8.79
CA ASN A 144 -1.63 -4.54 7.87
C ASN A 144 -2.01 -4.96 6.44
N LEU A 145 -2.86 -5.99 6.29
CA LEU A 145 -3.34 -6.46 4.99
C LEU A 145 -4.29 -5.44 4.34
N LEU A 146 -5.23 -4.89 5.10
CA LEU A 146 -6.15 -3.86 4.64
C LEU A 146 -5.40 -2.58 4.23
N SER A 147 -4.45 -2.14 5.04
CA SER A 147 -3.58 -1.00 4.72
C SER A 147 -2.81 -1.24 3.42
N LEU A 148 -2.20 -2.42 3.26
CA LEU A 148 -1.50 -2.78 2.02
C LEU A 148 -2.42 -2.75 0.79
N MET A 149 -3.64 -3.27 0.91
CA MET A 149 -4.63 -3.23 -0.16
C MET A 149 -5.05 -1.80 -0.51
N GLN A 150 -5.32 -0.97 0.49
CA GLN A 150 -5.73 0.43 0.32
C GLN A 150 -4.63 1.27 -0.31
N VAL A 151 -3.41 1.20 0.24
CA VAL A 151 -2.25 1.94 -0.27
C VAL A 151 -1.87 1.45 -1.67
N GLY A 152 -1.86 0.13 -1.90
CA GLY A 152 -1.62 -0.45 -3.21
C GLY A 152 -2.63 0.04 -4.26
N PHE A 153 -3.91 0.12 -3.88
CA PHE A 153 -4.94 0.67 -4.76
C PHE A 153 -4.78 2.17 -5.01
N ALA A 154 -4.47 2.95 -3.97
CA ALA A 154 -4.21 4.38 -4.09
C ALA A 154 -3.04 4.67 -5.04
N PHE A 155 -1.95 3.91 -4.92
CA PHE A 155 -0.79 4.01 -5.82
C PHE A 155 -1.13 3.58 -7.25
N LEU A 156 -1.93 2.53 -7.42
CA LEU A 156 -2.42 2.13 -8.74
C LEU A 156 -3.22 3.27 -9.40
N LEU A 157 -4.15 3.87 -8.66
CA LEU A 157 -4.93 5.02 -9.12
C LEU A 157 -4.05 6.21 -9.48
N LEU A 158 -3.10 6.56 -8.61
CA LEU A 158 -2.17 7.66 -8.84
C LEU A 158 -1.33 7.44 -10.11
N ALA A 159 -0.81 6.22 -10.31
CA ALA A 159 -0.08 5.84 -11.51
C ALA A 159 -0.96 5.97 -12.77
N ARG A 160 -2.22 5.49 -12.73
CA ARG A 160 -3.17 5.61 -13.84
C ARG A 160 -3.56 7.05 -14.15
N PHE A 161 -3.82 7.88 -13.13
CA PHE A 161 -4.17 9.29 -13.30
C PHE A 161 -3.03 10.12 -13.88
N ARG A 162 -1.78 9.84 -13.47
CA ARG A 162 -0.59 10.48 -14.04
C ARG A 162 -0.54 10.35 -15.57
N HIS A 163 -0.91 9.19 -16.11
CA HIS A 163 -1.00 9.01 -17.57
C HIS A 163 -2.10 9.87 -18.22
N LEU A 164 -3.26 10.01 -17.58
CA LEU A 164 -4.39 10.78 -18.13
C LEU A 164 -4.11 12.29 -18.16
N VAL A 165 -3.45 12.84 -17.14
CA VAL A 165 -3.11 14.27 -17.07
C VAL A 165 -2.09 14.67 -18.16
N LEU A 166 -1.18 13.75 -18.51
CA LEU A 166 -0.17 13.99 -19.54
C LEU A 166 -0.75 14.05 -20.96
N PHE A 167 -1.82 13.30 -21.26
CA PHE A 167 -2.50 13.37 -22.57
C PHE A 167 -3.22 14.70 -22.80
N LYS A 168 -3.69 15.39 -21.75
CA LYS A 168 -4.40 16.66 -21.89
C LYS A 168 -3.49 17.82 -22.34
N ARG A 169 -2.19 17.76 -22.03
CA ARG A 169 -1.23 18.85 -22.38
C ARG A 169 -0.79 18.85 -23.84
N THR A 170 -0.90 17.75 -24.58
CA THR A 170 -0.45 17.70 -25.99
C THR A 170 -1.49 18.23 -26.97
N ARG A 171 -2.80 18.07 -26.71
CA ARG A 171 -3.84 18.52 -27.64
C ARG A 171 -4.10 20.04 -27.64
N ARG A 172 -3.79 20.75 -26.55
CA ARG A 172 -4.06 22.20 -26.44
C ARG A 172 -2.89 23.10 -26.84
N SER A 173 -1.73 22.52 -27.14
CA SER A 173 -0.52 23.24 -27.57
C SER A 173 -0.27 23.16 -29.09
N GLN A 174 -1.19 22.55 -29.85
CA GLN A 174 -1.15 22.44 -31.31
C GLN A 174 -2.29 23.21 -31.99
N ARG A 175 -2.85 24.22 -31.33
CA ARG A 175 -3.70 25.23 -31.95
C ARG A 175 -3.06 26.59 -31.79
#